data_AF-A0AAD9I562-F1
#
_entry.id   AF-A0AAD9I562-F1
#
_cell.length_a   1.000
_cell.length_b   1.000
_cell.length_c   1.000
_cell.angle_alpha   90.00
_cell.angle_beta   90.00
_cell.angle_gamma   90.00
#
_symmetry.space_group_name_H-M   'P 1'
#
loop_
_entity.id
_entity.type
_entity.pdbx_description
1 polymer ?
#
loop_
_entity_poly.entity_id
_entity_poly.type
_entity_poly.pdbx_seq_one_letter_code
_entity_poly.pdbx_strand_id
1 'polypeptide(L)'
;MSSIEVRHGYHKLLAAALRAVQFSKPARFVVRDQLRAGFRDPKADFDADRVRRTVWFLNAAAQERGLEHKIVKNLIHTQWKRAKAGGKPRTYGEVLTATSKSLHKRAKEEVVAEMAYTQYDQMVAMLNETMGLCLRGGGNGL
;
A
#
# COMPACT_ATOMS: atom_id res chain seq x y z
N MET A 1 -9.13 -9.96 -19.78
CA MET A 1 -9.57 -10.43 -18.45
C MET A 1 -11.03 -10.04 -18.23
N SER A 2 -11.79 -10.84 -17.48
CA SER A 2 -13.20 -10.56 -17.24
C SER A 2 -13.36 -9.40 -16.25
N SER A 3 -14.11 -8.35 -16.63
CA SER A 3 -14.45 -7.21 -15.73
C SER A 3 -15.05 -7.67 -14.39
N ILE A 4 -15.66 -8.87 -14.37
CA ILE A 4 -16.29 -9.47 -13.20
C ILE A 4 -15.23 -9.93 -12.18
N GLU A 5 -14.12 -10.52 -12.63
CA GLU A 5 -13.06 -11.03 -11.75
C GLU A 5 -12.36 -9.89 -11.01
N VAL A 6 -12.01 -8.82 -11.72
CA VAL A 6 -11.42 -7.61 -11.14
C VAL A 6 -12.35 -7.00 -10.09
N ARG A 7 -13.65 -6.91 -10.39
CA ARG A 7 -14.66 -6.39 -9.46
C ARG A 7 -14.78 -7.27 -8.21
N HIS A 8 -14.83 -8.59 -8.37
CA HIS A 8 -14.88 -9.52 -7.24
C HIS A 8 -13.61 -9.44 -6.39
N GLY A 9 -12.43 -9.34 -7.02
CA GLY A 9 -11.15 -9.14 -6.34
C GLY A 9 -11.17 -7.86 -5.50
N TYR A 10 -11.59 -6.74 -6.10
CA TYR A 10 -11.76 -5.46 -5.41
C TYR A 10 -12.66 -5.58 -4.18
N HIS A 11 -13.86 -6.17 -4.32
CA HIS A 11 -14.80 -6.30 -3.21
C HIS A 11 -14.26 -7.17 -2.07
N LYS A 12 -13.62 -8.31 -2.39
CA LYS A 12 -13.03 -9.19 -1.38
C LYS A 12 -11.91 -8.49 -0.61
N LEU A 13 -11.02 -7.82 -1.34
CA LEU A 13 -9.90 -7.09 -0.76
C LEU A 13 -10.36 -5.92 0.10
N LEU A 14 -11.34 -5.14 -0.38
CA LEU A 14 -11.92 -4.04 0.37
C LEU A 14 -12.58 -4.52 1.67
N ALA A 15 -13.36 -5.60 1.62
CA ALA A 15 -14.01 -6.15 2.80
C ALA A 15 -12.98 -6.65 3.84
N ALA A 16 -11.94 -7.38 3.39
CA ALA A 16 -10.88 -7.86 4.26
C ALA A 16 -10.10 -6.69 4.89
N ALA A 17 -9.75 -5.68 4.09
CA ALA A 17 -8.99 -4.52 4.57
C ALA A 17 -9.79 -3.68 5.58
N LEU A 18 -11.10 -3.52 5.39
CA LEU A 18 -11.97 -2.84 6.36
C LEU A 18 -12.06 -3.60 7.70
N ARG A 19 -12.09 -4.94 7.67
CA ARG A 19 -12.04 -5.78 8.88
C ARG A 19 -10.68 -5.68 9.57
N ALA A 20 -9.57 -5.69 8.82
CA ALA A 20 -8.21 -5.55 9.36
C ALA A 20 -8.03 -4.27 10.18
N VAL A 21 -8.69 -3.18 9.76
CA VAL A 21 -8.66 -1.89 10.46
C VAL A 21 -9.78 -1.71 11.47
N GLN A 22 -10.59 -2.75 11.69
CA GLN A 22 -11.76 -2.74 12.57
C GLN A 22 -12.72 -1.58 12.29
N PHE A 23 -12.85 -1.20 11.01
CA PHE A 23 -13.68 -0.06 10.57
C PHE A 23 -13.37 1.28 11.28
N SER A 24 -12.18 1.41 11.88
CA SER A 24 -11.79 2.58 12.66
C SER A 24 -11.60 3.83 11.79
N LYS A 25 -11.88 5.00 12.38
CA LYS A 25 -11.55 6.30 11.77
C LYS A 25 -10.18 6.74 12.30
N PRO A 26 -9.28 7.31 11.46
CA PRO A 26 -9.43 7.60 10.03
C PRO A 26 -9.09 6.42 9.09
N ALA A 27 -8.59 5.30 9.63
CA ALA A 27 -8.00 4.19 8.87
C ALA A 27 -8.86 3.64 7.72
N ARG A 28 -10.17 3.47 7.95
CA ARG A 28 -11.12 2.98 6.94
C ARG A 28 -11.15 3.82 5.66
N PHE A 29 -10.96 5.14 5.78
CA PHE A 29 -10.98 6.05 4.64
C PHE A 29 -9.67 5.94 3.86
N VAL A 30 -8.55 5.88 4.58
CA VAL A 30 -7.21 5.72 3.99
C VAL A 30 -7.13 4.44 3.16
N VAL A 31 -7.56 3.31 3.73
CA VAL A 31 -7.57 2.02 3.04
C VAL A 31 -8.46 2.05 1.81
N ARG A 32 -9.69 2.57 1.94
CA ARG A 32 -10.63 2.66 0.83
C ARG A 32 -10.05 3.49 -0.32
N ASP A 33 -9.47 4.63 -0.01
CA ASP A 33 -8.97 5.56 -1.01
C ASP A 33 -7.70 5.00 -1.68
N GLN A 34 -6.83 4.31 -0.93
CA GLN A 34 -5.67 3.61 -1.47
C GLN A 34 -6.06 2.45 -2.39
N LEU A 35 -7.04 1.63 -2.01
CA LEU A 35 -7.55 0.55 -2.87
C LEU A 35 -8.22 1.10 -4.13
N ARG A 36 -9.00 2.18 -4.01
CA ARG A 36 -9.62 2.83 -5.17
C ARG A 36 -8.58 3.40 -6.13
N ALA A 37 -7.53 4.04 -5.60
CA ALA A 37 -6.46 4.58 -6.41
C ALA A 37 -5.79 3.46 -7.21
N GLY A 38 -5.52 2.32 -6.57
CA GLY A 38 -4.83 1.22 -7.24
C GLY A 38 -5.66 0.51 -8.31
N PHE A 39 -6.91 0.15 -7.99
CA PHE A 39 -7.80 -0.51 -8.97
C PHE A 39 -8.25 0.41 -10.12
N ARG A 40 -8.03 1.73 -10.00
CA ARG A 40 -8.31 2.71 -11.07
C ARG A 40 -7.09 3.06 -11.90
N ASP A 41 -5.89 2.61 -11.50
CA ASP A 41 -4.69 2.85 -12.27
C ASP A 41 -4.75 2.02 -13.56
N PRO A 42 -4.77 2.65 -14.75
CA PRO A 42 -4.82 1.93 -16.02
C PRO A 42 -3.55 1.10 -16.31
N LYS A 43 -2.46 1.34 -15.56
CA LYS A 43 -1.20 0.60 -15.67
C LYS A 43 -1.08 -0.54 -14.66
N ALA A 44 -2.05 -0.72 -13.78
CA ALA A 44 -2.07 -1.85 -12.87
C ALA A 44 -2.38 -3.14 -13.66
N ASP A 45 -1.63 -4.20 -13.38
CA ASP A 45 -2.00 -5.54 -13.85
C ASP A 45 -3.11 -6.07 -12.93
N PHE A 46 -3.61 -7.28 -13.14
CA PHE A 46 -4.46 -7.93 -12.13
C PHE A 46 -4.03 -9.39 -11.91
N ASP A 47 -3.49 -9.64 -10.73
CA ASP A 47 -3.02 -10.93 -10.25
C ASP A 47 -3.97 -11.44 -9.14
N ALA A 48 -4.83 -12.38 -9.53
CA ALA A 48 -5.82 -12.98 -8.65
C ALA A 48 -5.18 -13.69 -7.44
N ASP A 49 -3.98 -14.27 -7.61
CA ASP A 49 -3.28 -14.99 -6.54
C ASP A 49 -2.68 -14.02 -5.53
N ARG A 50 -2.12 -12.89 -5.97
CA ARG A 50 -1.71 -11.79 -5.07
C ARG A 50 -2.88 -11.24 -4.28
N VAL A 51 -4.03 -11.05 -4.93
CA VAL A 51 -5.25 -10.62 -4.23
C VAL A 51 -5.66 -11.64 -3.18
N ARG A 52 -5.64 -12.94 -3.51
CA ARG A 52 -5.98 -14.02 -2.56
C ARG A 52 -5.04 -14.04 -1.35
N ARG A 53 -3.71 -13.99 -1.57
CA ARG A 53 -2.71 -13.95 -0.48
C ARG A 53 -2.90 -12.70 0.39
N THR A 54 -3.17 -11.56 -0.22
CA THR A 54 -3.39 -10.30 0.52
C THR A 54 -4.68 -10.34 1.34
N VAL A 55 -5.76 -10.94 0.82
CA VAL A 55 -6.98 -11.18 1.60
C VAL A 55 -6.69 -12.05 2.82
N TRP A 56 -5.89 -13.12 2.66
CA TRP A 56 -5.49 -13.97 3.78
C TRP A 56 -4.70 -13.20 4.85
N PHE A 57 -3.68 -12.44 4.42
CA PHE A 57 -2.89 -11.57 5.29
C PHE A 57 -3.75 -10.55 6.04
N LEU A 58 -4.70 -9.89 5.38
CA LEU A 58 -5.59 -8.92 5.99
C LEU A 58 -6.58 -9.56 6.98
N ASN A 59 -7.06 -10.77 6.69
CA ASN A 59 -7.90 -11.51 7.62
C ASN A 59 -7.11 -11.91 8.89
N ALA A 60 -5.86 -12.35 8.74
CA ALA A 60 -4.97 -12.60 9.88
C ALA A 60 -4.76 -11.33 10.73
N ALA A 61 -4.51 -10.19 10.08
CA ALA A 61 -4.40 -8.89 10.74
C ALA A 61 -5.68 -8.44 11.48
N ALA A 62 -6.85 -8.94 11.07
CA ALA A 62 -8.14 -8.67 11.71
C ALA A 62 -8.39 -9.58 12.92
N GLN A 63 -7.93 -10.83 12.85
CA GLN A 63 -8.18 -11.86 13.87
C GLN A 63 -7.29 -11.66 15.11
N GLU A 64 -6.01 -11.36 14.91
CA GLU A 64 -5.03 -11.30 16.00
C GLU A 64 -4.23 -10.00 15.98
N ARG A 65 -3.72 -9.58 17.14
CA ARG A 65 -2.79 -8.43 17.26
C ARG A 65 -1.34 -8.84 16.98
N GLY A 66 -1.16 -9.64 15.93
CA GLY A 66 0.12 -10.18 15.47
C GLY A 66 0.98 -9.19 14.69
N LEU A 67 1.94 -9.73 13.94
CA LEU A 67 2.83 -8.93 13.09
C LEU A 67 2.06 -8.29 11.94
N GLU A 68 1.14 -9.03 11.33
CA GLU A 68 0.26 -8.59 10.24
C GLU A 68 -0.53 -7.36 10.66
N HIS A 69 -1.12 -7.39 11.86
CA HIS A 69 -1.83 -6.25 12.43
C HIS A 69 -0.93 -5.03 12.60
N LYS A 70 0.28 -5.22 13.14
CA LYS A 70 1.25 -4.12 13.32
C LYS A 70 1.70 -3.54 11.99
N ILE A 71 1.93 -4.39 10.98
CA ILE A 71 2.28 -3.97 9.61
C ILE A 71 1.14 -3.14 9.02
N VAL A 72 -0.09 -3.65 9.00
CA VAL A 72 -1.26 -2.93 8.46
C VAL A 72 -1.46 -1.59 9.16
N LYS A 73 -1.36 -1.57 10.50
CA LYS A 73 -1.48 -0.35 11.30
C LYS A 73 -0.43 0.69 10.91
N ASN A 74 0.83 0.29 10.81
CA ASN A 74 1.93 1.19 10.44
C ASN A 74 1.79 1.68 8.99
N LEU A 75 1.34 0.82 8.08
CA LEU A 75 1.08 1.19 6.68
C LEU A 75 0.08 2.33 6.58
N ILE A 76 -1.06 2.15 7.26
CA ILE A 76 -2.15 3.12 7.25
C ILE A 76 -1.74 4.41 7.96
N HIS A 77 -1.06 4.29 9.10
CA HIS A 77 -0.60 5.47 9.85
C HIS A 77 0.33 6.33 9.00
N THR A 78 1.28 5.70 8.32
CA THR A 78 2.24 6.38 7.44
C THR A 78 1.53 7.04 6.26
N GLN A 79 0.61 6.32 5.62
CA GLN A 79 -0.15 6.86 4.49
C GLN A 79 -1.04 8.04 4.91
N TRP A 80 -1.67 7.97 6.08
CA TRP A 80 -2.47 9.06 6.64
C TRP A 80 -1.62 10.31 6.91
N LYS A 81 -0.44 10.14 7.52
CA LYS A 81 0.50 11.24 7.78
C LYS A 81 0.98 11.89 6.48
N ARG A 82 1.32 11.10 5.46
CA ARG A 82 1.70 11.61 4.13
C ARG A 82 0.60 12.41 3.48
N ALA A 83 -0.63 11.88 3.49
CA ALA A 83 -1.79 12.57 2.93
C ALA A 83 -2.06 13.91 3.64
N LYS A 84 -1.92 13.96 4.97
CA LYS A 84 -2.07 15.19 5.75
C LYS A 84 -0.98 16.23 5.44
N ALA A 85 0.23 15.77 5.12
CA ALA A 85 1.35 16.64 4.72
C ALA A 85 1.28 17.09 3.24
N GLY A 86 0.22 16.73 2.50
CA GLY A 86 0.09 17.04 1.06
C GLY A 86 0.99 16.19 0.15
N GLY A 87 1.69 15.19 0.70
CA GLY A 87 2.56 14.31 -0.06
C GLY A 87 1.77 13.26 -0.83
N LYS A 88 2.09 13.08 -2.11
CA LYS A 88 1.57 11.96 -2.91
C LYS A 88 2.36 10.68 -2.59
N PRO A 89 1.71 9.52 -2.46
CA PRO A 89 2.44 8.25 -2.38
C PRO A 89 3.21 8.01 -3.69
N ARG A 90 4.45 7.51 -3.58
CA ARG A 90 5.24 7.12 -4.74
C ARG A 90 4.70 5.83 -5.35
N THR A 91 4.81 5.72 -6.66
CA THR A 91 4.50 4.52 -7.42
C THR A 91 5.68 3.54 -7.34
N TYR A 92 5.46 2.23 -7.40
CA TYR A 92 6.55 1.24 -7.29
C TYR A 92 7.69 1.48 -8.29
N GLY A 93 7.38 1.82 -9.55
CA GLY A 93 8.40 2.18 -10.54
C GLY A 93 9.25 3.40 -10.13
N GLU A 94 8.64 4.39 -9.49
CA GLU A 94 9.36 5.56 -8.97
C GLU A 94 10.29 5.18 -7.83
N VAL A 95 9.89 4.23 -6.97
CA VAL A 95 10.71 3.73 -5.85
C VAL A 95 11.96 3.03 -6.34
N LEU A 96 11.85 2.20 -7.39
CA LEU A 96 13.00 1.51 -8.00
C LEU A 96 13.96 2.48 -8.69
N THR A 97 13.43 3.51 -9.34
CA THR A 97 14.24 4.53 -10.05
C THR A 97 14.78 5.64 -9.15
N ALA A 98 14.35 5.73 -7.90
CA ALA A 98 14.79 6.73 -6.93
C ALA A 98 16.23 6.42 -6.45
N THR A 99 17.20 6.47 -7.35
CA THR A 99 18.63 6.42 -7.05
C THR A 99 19.22 7.83 -7.06
N SER A 100 19.66 8.28 -5.88
CA SER A 100 20.61 9.37 -5.50
C SER A 100 20.63 10.75 -6.19
N LYS A 101 20.23 10.89 -7.45
CA LYS A 101 20.46 12.09 -8.27
C LYS A 101 19.60 13.32 -7.93
N SER A 102 18.50 13.17 -7.18
CA SER A 102 17.61 14.30 -6.81
C SER A 102 17.83 14.87 -5.40
N LEU A 103 18.59 14.18 -4.53
CA LEU A 103 18.69 14.51 -3.10
C LEU A 103 19.60 15.71 -2.79
N HIS A 104 20.46 16.12 -3.73
CA HIS A 104 21.50 17.12 -3.48
C HIS A 104 21.02 18.59 -3.53
N LYS A 105 19.73 18.86 -3.81
CA LYS A 105 19.23 20.23 -4.07
C LYS A 105 18.30 20.81 -2.98
N ARG A 106 17.97 20.09 -1.90
CA ARG A 106 16.97 20.53 -0.89
C ARG A 106 17.52 20.56 0.53
N ALA A 107 16.84 21.32 1.41
CA ALA A 107 17.24 21.53 2.81
C ALA A 107 17.40 20.20 3.57
N LYS A 108 18.41 20.10 4.45
CA LYS A 108 18.81 18.86 5.14
C LYS A 108 17.65 18.10 5.81
N GLU A 109 16.72 18.80 6.45
CA GLU A 109 15.56 18.18 7.13
C GLU A 109 14.57 17.54 6.15
N GLU A 110 14.36 18.18 5.01
CA GLU A 110 13.50 17.69 3.94
C GLU A 110 14.10 16.45 3.27
N VAL A 111 15.43 16.45 3.11
CA VAL A 111 16.19 15.29 2.60
C VAL A 111 16.06 14.09 3.56
N VAL A 112 16.13 14.29 4.87
CA VAL A 112 15.98 13.19 5.86
C VAL A 112 14.56 12.60 5.82
N ALA A 113 13.52 13.44 5.80
CA ALA A 113 12.14 12.96 5.72
C ALA A 113 11.85 12.23 4.40
N GLU A 114 12.40 12.73 3.28
CA GLU A 114 12.32 12.07 1.98
C GLU A 114 13.03 10.72 1.96
N MET A 115 14.24 10.64 2.55
CA MET A 115 14.99 9.38 2.68
C MET A 115 14.23 8.36 3.52
N ALA A 116 13.62 8.75 4.64
CA ALA A 116 12.83 7.86 5.48
C ALA A 116 11.63 7.26 4.72
N TYR A 117 10.92 8.08 3.94
CA TYR A 117 9.82 7.58 3.09
C TYR A 117 10.29 6.71 1.94
N THR A 118 11.49 6.97 1.40
CA THR A 118 12.10 6.15 0.35
C THR A 118 12.44 4.75 0.88
N GLN A 119 13.14 4.66 2.02
CA GLN A 119 13.49 3.39 2.66
C GLN A 119 12.23 2.60 3.04
N TYR A 120 11.22 3.28 3.59
CA TYR A 120 9.94 2.66 3.90
C TYR A 120 9.27 2.09 2.64
N ASP A 121 9.24 2.85 1.54
CA ASP A 121 8.59 2.42 0.30
C ASP A 121 9.32 1.20 -0.32
N GLN A 122 10.65 1.15 -0.22
CA GLN A 122 11.47 0.00 -0.61
C GLN A 122 11.16 -1.23 0.25
N MET A 123 11.05 -1.09 1.57
CA MET A 123 10.70 -2.23 2.45
C MET A 123 9.31 -2.78 2.14
N VAL A 124 8.33 -1.91 1.84
CA VAL A 124 6.99 -2.35 1.43
C VAL A 124 7.02 -3.08 0.09
N ALA A 125 7.84 -2.61 -0.87
CA ALA A 125 8.08 -3.29 -2.14
C ALA A 125 8.66 -4.71 -1.93
N MET A 126 9.73 -4.82 -1.14
CA MET A 126 10.34 -6.12 -0.81
C MET A 126 9.36 -7.07 -0.09
N LEU A 127 8.53 -6.54 0.81
CA LEU A 127 7.48 -7.33 1.47
C LEU A 127 6.46 -7.88 0.46
N ASN A 128 6.01 -7.04 -0.47
CA ASN A 128 5.08 -7.45 -1.51
C ASN A 128 5.68 -8.52 -2.44
N GLU A 129 6.96 -8.43 -2.76
CA GLU A 129 7.66 -9.43 -3.58
C GLU A 129 7.84 -10.76 -2.86
N THR A 130 8.38 -10.72 -1.64
CA THR A 130 8.68 -11.93 -0.85
C THR A 130 7.45 -12.71 -0.44
N MET A 131 6.35 -12.02 -0.09
CA MET A 131 5.10 -12.65 0.32
C MET A 131 4.05 -12.73 -0.80
N GLY A 132 4.33 -12.18 -1.98
CA GLY A 132 3.39 -12.11 -3.10
C GLY A 132 2.12 -11.32 -2.73
N LEU A 133 2.26 -10.16 -2.08
CA LEU A 133 1.15 -9.32 -1.63
C LEU A 133 0.92 -8.11 -2.55
N CYS A 134 -0.23 -7.45 -2.37
CA CYS A 134 -0.64 -6.23 -3.07
C CYS A 134 -0.96 -5.05 -2.11
N LEU A 135 -0.16 -4.85 -1.06
CA LEU A 135 -0.44 -3.88 0.02
C LEU A 135 -0.39 -2.40 -0.43
N ARG A 136 0.12 -2.12 -1.64
CA ARG A 136 0.12 -0.80 -2.27
C ARG A 136 -0.36 -0.95 -3.70
N GLY A 137 -1.60 -0.57 -3.99
CA GLY A 137 -2.18 -0.75 -5.33
C GLY A 137 -1.58 0.10 -6.46
N GLY A 138 -0.45 0.76 -6.28
CA GLY A 138 0.14 1.66 -7.28
C GLY A 138 1.48 1.15 -7.78
N GLY A 139 1.47 0.51 -8.94
CA GLY A 139 2.65 0.04 -9.67
C GLY A 139 3.02 -1.40 -9.35
N ASN A 140 2.85 -2.27 -10.34
CA ASN A 140 3.42 -3.62 -10.45
C ASN A 140 2.87 -4.71 -9.51
N GLY A 141 1.69 -4.56 -8.92
CA GLY A 141 1.20 -5.59 -8.01
C GLY A 141 -0.28 -5.56 -7.64
N LEU A 142 -1.13 -4.89 -8.42
CA LEU A 142 -2.29 -5.64 -8.89
C LEU A 142 -1.79 -6.26 -10.18
#